data_AF-A0A9E5SQW8-F1
#
_entry.id   AF-A0A9E5SQW8-F1
#
_cell.length_a   1.000
_cell.length_b   1.000
_cell.length_c   1.000
_cell.angle_alpha   90.00
_cell.angle_beta   90.00
_cell.angle_gamma   90.00
#
_symmetry.space_group_name_H-M   'P 1'
#
loop_
_entity.id
_entity.type
_entity.pdbx_description
1 polymer ?
#
loop_
_entity_poly.entity_id
_entity_poly.type
_entity_poly.pdbx_seq_one_letter_code
_entity_poly.pdbx_strand_id
1 'polypeptide(L)'
;MSKWKLRMPAMYGDIPGGGYMPRAGVALPIALLLYLIYSVIGSIPTFVQAFAYLIPRVAAGQDPFSLIDDMLADPAIILVALFMTGLTIPITVFYIRRIEKRPLSTIGLSRERILRRYISGVGIGAALVVLTALPDLLAAPISWKGFAAIVPVYLVAFVIQGASEEVLFRGFLLSAISRRIGVFWAAVLSSALFAAMHIVTLEGLLDFLVIFLIGFLLAMITVRTNSLWAACGLHSTWNFVSGLLFPVNAGGMKVDYSIIKAGDPAAAAPDFGIMGNPEYLYALAIFAALAAVVIFGGRGRLFVRRPEDERSLNIARYIAKKTLPERHLAYAERIADMVEQDDAKAAALLYLVMEQGVSPQTLADAGIGRDAGLAAMALVRRPGEDKEVRRARAMDNPVAAEVLKAQERYAADYAAWQQAEQARQYAWAQYMAAWQQAFAQPYAHWQPQARYMSPAQAEWQARQDAERDAYVRRYAETLHPQLDGDSQNTSH
;
A
#
# COMPACT_ATOMS: atom_id res chain seq x y z
N MET A 1 -6.67 19.41 -6.95
CA MET A 1 -5.98 18.14 -6.63
C MET A 1 -6.49 16.92 -7.42
N SER A 2 -7.65 16.95 -8.09
CA SER A 2 -8.23 15.77 -8.78
C SER A 2 -7.37 15.14 -9.88
N LYS A 3 -6.49 15.93 -10.52
CA LYS A 3 -5.57 15.49 -11.59
C LYS A 3 -4.24 14.92 -11.11
N TRP A 4 -3.91 15.01 -9.81
CA TRP A 4 -2.59 14.61 -9.28
C TRP A 4 -2.77 13.71 -8.05
N LYS A 5 -2.08 12.57 -8.01
CA LYS A 5 -2.03 11.68 -6.84
C LYS A 5 -0.60 11.60 -6.30
N LEU A 6 -0.46 11.47 -4.99
CA LEU A 6 0.84 11.16 -4.41
C LEU A 6 1.23 9.75 -4.86
N ARG A 7 2.46 9.57 -5.36
CA ARG A 7 2.98 8.31 -5.87
C ARG A 7 2.96 7.28 -4.75
N MET A 8 2.41 6.11 -5.03
CA MET A 8 2.47 4.99 -4.10
C MET A 8 3.92 4.48 -4.06
N PRO A 9 4.60 4.51 -2.90
CA PRO A 9 5.94 3.98 -2.78
C PRO A 9 5.89 2.46 -2.88
N ALA A 10 6.96 1.85 -3.42
CA ALA A 10 6.99 0.40 -3.67
C ALA A 10 6.77 -0.43 -2.41
N MET A 11 7.18 0.08 -1.23
CA MET A 11 6.92 -0.59 0.06
C MET A 11 5.42 -0.74 0.37
N TYR A 12 4.55 0.11 -0.17
CA TYR A 12 3.09 0.02 0.02
C TYR A 12 2.37 -0.65 -1.16
N GLY A 13 3.13 -1.12 -2.16
CA GLY A 13 2.61 -1.83 -3.33
C GLY A 13 2.16 -3.26 -3.02
N ASP A 14 2.07 -4.07 -4.07
CA ASP A 14 1.58 -5.44 -3.95
C ASP A 14 2.45 -6.29 -3.03
N ILE A 15 1.78 -7.17 -2.29
CA ILE A 15 2.37 -7.97 -1.23
C ILE A 15 3.03 -9.18 -1.87
N PRO A 16 4.37 -9.31 -1.83
CA PRO A 16 5.03 -10.48 -2.36
C PRO A 16 4.58 -11.72 -1.55
N GLY A 17 4.04 -12.73 -2.22
CA GLY A 17 3.72 -14.03 -1.60
C GLY A 17 2.35 -14.17 -0.93
N GLY A 18 1.37 -13.29 -1.20
CA GLY A 18 -0.05 -13.55 -0.88
C GLY A 18 -0.49 -13.33 0.58
N GLY A 19 0.24 -12.53 1.36
CA GLY A 19 -0.17 -12.14 2.72
C GLY A 19 -1.42 -11.25 2.78
N TYR A 20 -2.08 -11.21 3.93
CA TYR A 20 -3.29 -10.42 4.18
C TYR A 20 -2.95 -9.01 4.66
N MET A 21 -3.64 -8.00 4.15
CA MET A 21 -3.54 -6.62 4.64
C MET A 21 -4.93 -6.11 4.99
N PRO A 22 -5.13 -5.55 6.20
CA PRO A 22 -6.45 -5.16 6.67
C PRO A 22 -7.06 -4.06 5.80
N ARG A 23 -8.39 -4.09 5.68
CA ARG A 23 -9.14 -2.99 5.07
C ARG A 23 -8.95 -1.73 5.92
N ALA A 24 -8.98 -0.55 5.30
CA ALA A 24 -8.70 0.72 6.00
C ALA A 24 -9.56 0.93 7.27
N GLY A 25 -10.85 0.57 7.22
CA GLY A 25 -11.74 0.66 8.38
C GLY A 25 -11.41 -0.31 9.53
N VAL A 26 -10.60 -1.34 9.27
CA VAL A 26 -10.14 -2.32 10.28
C VAL A 26 -8.71 -2.00 10.74
N ALA A 27 -7.89 -1.45 9.85
CA ALA A 27 -6.50 -1.09 10.14
C ALA A 27 -6.38 -0.09 11.30
N LEU A 28 -7.30 0.88 11.38
CA LEU A 28 -7.35 1.85 12.46
C LEU A 28 -7.64 1.19 13.82
N PRO A 29 -8.74 0.43 14.00
CA PRO A 29 -8.96 -0.35 15.22
C PRO A 29 -7.79 -1.25 15.60
N ILE A 30 -7.11 -1.87 14.62
CA ILE A 30 -5.93 -2.68 14.89
C ILE A 30 -4.78 -1.81 15.43
N ALA A 31 -4.48 -0.67 14.81
CA ALA A 31 -3.42 0.23 15.30
C ALA A 31 -3.68 0.68 16.74
N LEU A 32 -4.94 1.04 17.05
CA LEU A 32 -5.37 1.41 18.39
C LEU A 32 -5.29 0.23 19.37
N LEU A 33 -5.61 -0.98 18.92
CA LEU A 33 -5.48 -2.18 19.74
C LEU A 33 -4.01 -2.50 20.04
N LEU A 34 -3.12 -2.41 19.03
CA LEU A 34 -1.68 -2.59 19.23
C LEU A 34 -1.13 -1.52 20.19
N TYR A 35 -1.58 -0.26 20.03
CA TYR A 35 -1.28 0.83 20.96
C TYR A 35 -1.72 0.50 22.39
N LEU A 36 -2.97 0.06 22.55
CA LEU A 36 -3.55 -0.27 23.84
C LEU A 36 -2.81 -1.43 24.51
N ILE A 37 -2.48 -2.49 23.77
CA ILE A 37 -1.76 -3.65 24.29
C ILE A 37 -0.40 -3.22 24.86
N TYR A 38 0.39 -2.44 24.10
CA TYR A 38 1.68 -1.99 24.65
C TYR A 38 1.47 -1.02 25.82
N SER A 39 0.47 -0.13 25.76
CA SER A 39 0.23 0.85 26.83
C SER A 39 -0.14 0.17 28.15
N VAL A 40 -0.96 -0.89 28.09
CA VAL A 40 -1.32 -1.69 29.26
C VAL A 40 -0.07 -2.39 29.82
N ILE A 41 0.71 -3.07 28.98
CA ILE A 41 1.91 -3.80 29.44
C ILE A 41 2.98 -2.83 29.98
N GLY A 42 3.23 -1.76 29.25
CA GLY A 42 4.24 -0.74 29.56
C GLY A 42 3.87 0.17 30.73
N SER A 43 2.59 0.26 31.08
CA SER A 43 2.17 1.00 32.29
C SER A 43 2.51 0.23 33.58
N ILE A 44 2.67 -1.10 33.55
CA ILE A 44 2.95 -1.88 34.76
C ILE A 44 4.27 -1.44 35.44
N PRO A 45 5.44 -1.38 34.76
CA PRO A 45 6.66 -0.93 35.40
C PRO A 45 6.61 0.55 35.82
N THR A 46 5.91 1.37 35.03
CA THR A 46 5.74 2.80 35.29
C THR A 46 4.90 3.02 36.56
N PHE A 47 3.82 2.26 36.76
CA PHE A 47 3.03 2.29 37.97
C PHE A 47 3.80 1.80 39.19
N VAL A 48 4.59 0.72 39.05
CA VAL A 48 5.45 0.25 40.14
C VAL A 48 6.40 1.35 40.61
N GLN A 49 7.00 2.11 39.69
CA GLN A 49 7.85 3.25 40.04
C GLN A 49 7.07 4.42 40.62
N ALA A 50 5.91 4.75 40.07
CA ALA A 50 5.03 5.78 40.63
C ALA A 50 4.67 5.47 42.09
N PHE A 51 4.30 4.22 42.41
CA PHE A 51 4.04 3.80 43.78
C PHE A 51 5.30 3.82 44.66
N ALA A 52 6.45 3.40 44.13
CA ALA A 52 7.72 3.47 44.85
C ALA A 52 8.14 4.92 45.15
N TYR A 53 7.77 5.88 44.28
CA TYR A 53 7.99 7.30 44.47
C TYR A 53 7.04 7.89 45.53
N LEU A 54 5.74 7.57 45.43
CA LEU A 54 4.68 8.17 46.25
C LEU A 54 4.61 7.59 47.67
N ILE A 55 4.64 6.26 47.84
CA ILE A 55 4.37 5.61 49.14
C ILE A 55 5.27 6.15 50.27
N PRO A 56 6.60 6.26 50.11
CA PRO A 56 7.46 6.77 51.18
C PRO A 56 7.21 8.25 51.50
N ARG A 57 6.90 9.07 50.49
CA ARG A 57 6.69 10.52 50.64
C ARG A 57 5.35 10.82 51.32
N VAL A 58 4.31 10.09 50.94
CA VAL A 58 3.00 10.15 51.61
C VAL A 58 3.08 9.63 53.04
N ALA A 59 3.82 8.53 53.27
CA ALA A 59 4.09 8.04 54.62
C ALA A 59 4.87 9.05 55.49
N ALA A 60 5.66 9.93 54.86
CA ALA A 60 6.35 11.05 55.51
C ALA A 60 5.45 12.30 55.70
N GLY A 61 4.16 12.21 55.40
CA GLY A 61 3.17 13.29 55.61
C GLY A 61 3.03 14.29 54.47
N GLN A 62 3.62 14.04 53.30
CA GLN A 62 3.46 14.90 52.12
C GLN A 62 2.11 14.63 51.45
N ASP A 63 1.46 15.69 50.95
CA ASP A 63 0.16 15.56 50.26
C ASP A 63 0.34 14.84 48.91
N PRO A 64 -0.38 13.73 48.65
CA PRO A 64 -0.23 12.97 47.42
C PRO A 64 -0.48 13.78 46.15
N PHE A 65 -1.39 14.76 46.18
CA PHE A 65 -1.72 15.56 44.99
C PHE A 65 -0.62 16.54 44.65
N SER A 66 0.02 17.13 45.66
CA SER A 66 1.21 17.98 45.48
C SER A 66 2.41 17.26 44.86
N LEU A 67 2.44 15.92 44.93
CA LEU A 67 3.53 15.10 44.42
C LEU A 67 3.36 14.64 42.98
N ILE A 68 2.18 14.81 42.39
CA ILE A 68 1.87 14.28 41.05
C ILE A 68 2.77 14.92 40.00
N ASP A 69 2.91 16.24 40.01
CA ASP A 69 3.70 16.96 39.00
C ASP A 69 5.18 16.60 39.11
N ASP A 70 5.74 16.56 40.33
CA ASP A 70 7.12 16.15 40.58
C ASP A 70 7.36 14.68 40.17
N MET A 71 6.40 13.80 40.43
CA MET A 71 6.48 12.39 40.03
C MET A 71 6.45 12.22 38.51
N LEU A 72 5.57 12.95 37.81
CA LEU A 72 5.49 12.91 36.35
C LEU A 72 6.72 13.52 35.68
N ALA A 73 7.38 14.46 36.35
CA ALA A 73 8.64 15.06 35.93
C ALA A 73 9.88 14.22 36.33
N ASP A 74 9.73 13.17 37.15
CA ASP A 74 10.85 12.37 37.63
C ASP A 74 11.62 11.72 36.47
N PRO A 75 12.95 11.95 36.36
CA PRO A 75 13.73 11.44 35.24
C PRO A 75 13.70 9.92 35.11
N ALA A 76 13.69 9.17 36.21
CA ALA A 76 13.68 7.72 36.18
C ALA A 76 12.34 7.18 35.65
N ILE A 77 11.23 7.77 36.09
CA ILE A 77 9.88 7.41 35.61
C ILE A 77 9.75 7.69 34.11
N ILE A 78 10.16 8.87 33.66
CA ILE A 78 10.15 9.22 32.23
C ILE A 78 11.02 8.25 31.43
N LEU A 79 12.23 7.96 31.91
CA LEU A 79 13.16 7.07 31.21
C LEU A 79 12.57 5.68 31.03
N VAL A 80 11.91 5.14 32.05
CA VAL A 80 11.23 3.85 31.96
C VAL A 80 10.04 3.89 31.02
N ALA A 81 9.23 4.95 31.06
CA ALA A 81 8.14 5.13 30.10
C ALA A 81 8.67 5.12 28.64
N LEU A 82 9.78 5.82 28.37
CA LEU A 82 10.42 5.84 27.05
C LEU A 82 10.88 4.44 26.62
N PHE A 83 11.55 3.68 27.48
CA PHE A 83 11.95 2.30 27.15
C PHE A 83 10.75 1.38 26.91
N MET A 84 9.66 1.57 27.66
CA MET A 84 8.44 0.76 27.51
C MET A 84 7.75 0.98 26.16
N THR A 85 7.89 2.15 25.52
CA THR A 85 7.44 2.33 24.13
C THR A 85 8.11 1.33 23.18
N GLY A 86 9.29 0.81 23.52
CA GLY A 86 10.01 -0.24 22.78
C GLY A 86 9.20 -1.50 22.53
N LEU A 87 8.22 -1.82 23.38
CA LEU A 87 7.33 -2.98 23.24
C LEU A 87 6.47 -2.91 21.96
N THR A 88 6.19 -1.72 21.44
CA THR A 88 5.44 -1.51 20.21
C THR A 88 6.09 -2.20 19.01
N ILE A 89 7.43 -2.23 18.95
CA ILE A 89 8.17 -2.86 17.85
C ILE A 89 7.90 -4.36 17.79
N PRO A 90 8.21 -5.19 18.81
CA PRO A 90 7.96 -6.63 18.74
C PRO A 90 6.47 -6.96 18.62
N ILE A 91 5.57 -6.20 19.27
CA ILE A 91 4.11 -6.42 19.15
C ILE A 91 3.64 -6.21 17.71
N THR A 92 4.02 -5.09 17.09
CA THR A 92 3.64 -4.77 15.70
C THR A 92 4.31 -5.73 14.70
N VAL A 93 5.59 -6.04 14.91
CA VAL A 93 6.33 -7.00 14.07
C VAL A 93 5.72 -8.40 14.16
N PHE A 94 5.34 -8.84 15.36
CA PHE A 94 4.66 -10.12 15.56
C PHE A 94 3.33 -10.15 14.81
N TYR A 95 2.50 -9.11 14.97
CA TYR A 95 1.25 -8.98 14.25
C TYR A 95 1.43 -9.09 12.73
N ILE A 96 2.35 -8.31 12.15
CA ILE A 96 2.62 -8.31 10.71
C ILE A 96 3.15 -9.67 10.23
N ARG A 97 4.06 -10.28 10.99
CA ARG A 97 4.71 -11.54 10.57
C ARG A 97 3.82 -12.76 10.74
N ARG A 98 3.00 -12.81 11.78
CA ARG A 98 2.23 -14.00 12.15
C ARG A 98 0.78 -13.92 11.73
N ILE A 99 0.16 -12.75 11.82
CA ILE A 99 -1.25 -12.55 11.46
C ILE A 99 -1.38 -12.13 10.00
N GLU A 100 -0.70 -11.05 9.60
CA GLU A 100 -0.74 -10.59 8.20
C GLU A 100 0.07 -11.48 7.26
N LYS A 101 1.10 -12.16 7.79
CA LYS A 101 2.05 -12.99 7.01
C LYS A 101 2.75 -12.20 5.90
N ARG A 102 3.14 -10.96 6.20
CA ARG A 102 3.76 -10.03 5.23
C ARG A 102 5.24 -9.77 5.54
N PRO A 103 6.08 -9.51 4.53
CA PRO A 103 7.46 -9.14 4.77
C PRO A 103 7.56 -7.73 5.35
N LEU A 104 8.48 -7.49 6.29
CA LEU A 104 8.66 -6.18 6.95
C LEU A 104 9.14 -5.07 6.01
N SER A 105 9.65 -5.44 4.82
CA SER A 105 9.89 -4.45 3.77
C SER A 105 8.63 -3.69 3.39
N THR A 106 7.44 -4.28 3.59
CA THR A 106 6.15 -3.64 3.28
C THR A 106 5.74 -2.54 4.26
N ILE A 107 6.43 -2.45 5.39
CA ILE A 107 6.30 -1.34 6.34
C ILE A 107 7.54 -0.43 6.31
N GLY A 108 8.43 -0.58 5.33
CA GLY A 108 9.60 0.29 5.17
C GLY A 108 10.82 -0.08 6.00
N LEU A 109 10.80 -1.22 6.71
CA LEU A 109 11.99 -1.81 7.33
C LEU A 109 12.84 -2.50 6.26
N SER A 110 13.39 -1.71 5.36
CA SER A 110 14.28 -2.16 4.28
C SER A 110 15.69 -2.46 4.81
N ARG A 111 16.38 -3.47 4.26
CA ARG A 111 17.78 -3.74 4.61
C ARG A 111 18.78 -2.81 3.91
N GLU A 112 18.32 -2.01 2.95
CA GLU A 112 19.18 -1.14 2.16
C GLU A 112 19.59 0.13 2.90
N ARG A 113 20.91 0.38 2.95
CA ARG A 113 21.51 1.66 3.37
C ARG A 113 20.97 2.18 4.72
N ILE A 114 20.67 1.27 5.66
CA ILE A 114 20.07 1.57 6.97
C ILE A 114 20.81 2.72 7.65
N LEU A 115 22.12 2.57 7.86
CA LEU A 115 22.94 3.55 8.56
C LEU A 115 22.94 4.92 7.85
N ARG A 116 23.12 4.93 6.52
CA ARG A 116 23.11 6.18 5.74
C ARG A 116 21.76 6.89 5.81
N ARG A 117 20.65 6.16 5.74
CA ARG A 117 19.30 6.73 5.85
C ARG A 117 19.03 7.25 7.26
N TYR A 118 19.40 6.48 8.28
CA TYR A 118 19.25 6.89 9.67
C TYR A 118 20.07 8.15 9.97
N ILE A 119 21.37 8.18 9.63
CA ILE A 119 22.24 9.35 9.80
C ILE A 119 21.71 10.56 9.01
N SER A 120 21.17 10.37 7.80
CA SER A 120 20.55 11.48 7.08
C SER A 120 19.32 12.04 7.80
N GLY A 121 18.53 11.16 8.43
CA GLY A 121 17.43 11.57 9.31
C GLY A 121 17.92 12.36 10.52
N VAL A 122 18.98 11.88 11.17
CA VAL A 122 19.63 12.57 12.30
C VAL A 122 20.07 13.98 11.90
N GLY A 123 20.77 14.13 10.78
CA GLY A 123 21.21 15.44 10.30
C GLY A 123 20.05 16.39 10.03
N ILE A 124 18.96 15.90 9.42
CA ILE A 124 17.75 16.70 9.19
C ILE A 124 17.08 17.08 10.52
N GLY A 125 16.95 16.13 11.45
CA GLY A 125 16.34 16.36 12.76
C GLY A 125 17.11 17.38 13.59
N ALA A 126 18.45 17.27 13.65
CA ALA A 126 19.29 18.22 14.37
C ALA A 126 19.17 19.64 13.77
N ALA A 127 19.22 19.76 12.44
CA ALA A 127 19.02 21.04 11.76
C ALA A 127 17.62 21.62 12.06
N LEU A 128 16.59 20.77 12.07
CA LEU A 128 15.23 21.19 12.33
C LEU A 128 15.07 21.73 13.76
N VAL A 129 15.60 21.03 14.76
CA VAL A 129 15.57 21.47 16.17
C VAL A 129 16.30 22.80 16.32
N VAL A 130 17.48 22.96 15.72
CA VAL A 130 18.21 24.24 15.77
C VAL A 130 17.43 25.36 15.12
N LEU A 131 16.79 25.13 13.96
CA LEU A 131 15.99 26.13 13.28
C LEU A 131 14.77 26.56 14.09
N THR A 132 14.10 25.63 14.77
CA THR A 132 12.96 25.94 15.64
C THR A 132 13.40 26.57 16.96
N ALA A 133 14.58 26.22 17.48
CA ALA A 133 15.14 26.78 18.70
C ALA A 133 15.76 28.18 18.49
N LEU A 134 16.11 28.55 17.26
CA LEU A 134 16.90 29.75 16.96
C LEU A 134 16.30 31.06 17.52
N PRO A 135 14.99 31.33 17.46
CA PRO A 135 14.43 32.55 18.04
C PRO A 135 14.76 32.69 19.53
N ASP A 136 14.56 31.64 20.31
CA ASP A 136 14.81 31.63 21.75
C ASP A 136 16.30 31.68 22.07
N LEU A 137 17.12 30.99 21.27
CA LEU A 137 18.57 31.00 21.40
C LEU A 137 19.16 32.41 21.19
N LEU A 138 18.47 33.27 20.42
CA LEU A 138 18.85 34.67 20.19
C LEU A 138 18.21 35.63 21.20
N ALA A 139 17.07 35.26 21.80
CA ALA A 139 16.29 36.12 22.67
C ALA A 139 16.81 36.18 24.12
N ALA A 140 17.41 35.10 24.63
CA ALA A 140 17.85 35.00 26.02
C ALA A 140 19.32 34.56 26.13
N PRO A 141 20.07 35.06 27.15
CA PRO A 141 21.39 34.54 27.43
C PRO A 141 21.29 33.08 27.87
N ILE A 142 22.15 32.25 27.29
CA ILE A 142 22.23 30.81 27.56
C ILE A 142 23.47 30.55 28.40
N SER A 143 23.30 29.77 29.47
CA SER A 143 24.43 29.25 30.24
C SER A 143 24.48 27.72 30.15
N TRP A 144 25.69 27.18 30.15
CA TRP A 144 25.93 25.74 30.07
C TRP A 144 25.87 25.12 31.47
N LYS A 145 25.01 24.12 31.66
CA LYS A 145 24.85 23.40 32.94
C LYS A 145 25.82 22.24 33.11
N GLY A 146 26.46 21.78 32.04
CA GLY A 146 27.24 20.54 32.04
C GLY A 146 26.50 19.37 31.41
N PHE A 147 27.17 18.23 31.29
CA PHE A 147 26.61 17.00 30.73
C PHE A 147 26.31 16.02 31.86
N ALA A 148 25.02 15.71 32.10
CA ALA A 148 24.66 14.73 33.11
C ALA A 148 25.02 13.31 32.65
N ALA A 149 25.45 12.45 33.58
CA ALA A 149 25.85 11.07 33.27
C ALA A 149 24.71 10.23 32.66
N ILE A 150 23.45 10.64 32.84
CA ILE A 150 22.26 9.95 32.34
C ILE A 150 21.94 10.24 30.86
N VAL A 151 22.53 11.29 30.26
CA VAL A 151 22.22 11.73 28.89
C VAL A 151 22.42 10.63 27.84
N PRO A 152 23.49 9.81 27.86
CA PRO A 152 23.64 8.70 26.91
C PRO A 152 22.52 7.66 27.01
N VAL A 153 21.95 7.47 28.21
CA VAL A 153 20.85 6.53 28.43
C VAL A 153 19.56 7.07 27.79
N TYR A 154 19.29 8.36 27.93
CA TYR A 154 18.20 9.01 27.23
C TYR A 154 18.35 8.98 25.71
N LEU A 155 19.56 9.14 25.17
CA LEU A 155 19.79 8.98 23.73
C LEU A 155 19.29 7.62 23.25
N VAL A 156 19.65 6.53 23.95
CA VAL A 156 19.18 5.18 23.59
C VAL A 156 17.67 5.08 23.73
N ALA A 157 17.08 5.65 24.79
CA ALA A 157 15.64 5.64 25.00
C ALA A 157 14.89 6.36 23.87
N PHE A 158 15.37 7.50 23.37
CA PHE A 158 14.78 8.23 22.24
C PHE A 158 15.02 7.56 20.89
N VAL A 159 16.12 6.82 20.72
CA VAL A 159 16.32 5.95 19.56
C VAL A 159 15.22 4.89 19.51
N ILE A 160 14.93 4.26 20.65
CA ILE A 160 13.89 3.22 20.76
C ILE A 160 12.50 3.84 20.58
N GLN A 161 12.19 4.92 21.31
CA GLN A 161 10.88 5.57 21.28
C GLN A 161 10.53 6.09 19.87
N GLY A 162 11.45 6.83 19.24
CA GLY A 162 11.23 7.33 17.89
C GLY A 162 11.05 6.19 16.88
N ALA A 163 11.81 5.09 17.00
CA ALA A 163 11.63 3.94 16.12
C ALA A 163 10.29 3.22 16.34
N SER A 164 9.86 3.07 17.61
CA SER A 164 8.61 2.42 17.98
C SER A 164 7.39 3.09 17.40
N GLU A 165 7.30 4.42 17.52
CA GLU A 165 6.18 5.18 17.00
C GLU A 165 6.16 5.18 15.47
N GLU A 166 7.32 5.33 14.82
CA GLU A 166 7.40 5.28 13.36
C GLU A 166 7.01 3.91 12.80
N VAL A 167 7.35 2.81 13.48
CA VAL A 167 6.91 1.46 13.08
C VAL A 167 5.39 1.32 13.11
N LEU A 168 4.72 1.85 14.13
CA LEU A 168 3.26 1.77 14.25
C LEU A 168 2.54 2.71 13.28
N PHE A 169 2.92 3.99 13.25
CA PHE A 169 2.18 5.02 12.52
C PHE A 169 2.56 5.09 11.03
N ARG A 170 3.84 5.05 10.68
CA ARG A 170 4.34 5.23 9.30
C ARG A 170 4.62 3.88 8.63
N GLY A 171 4.99 2.89 9.42
CA GLY A 171 5.14 1.52 8.97
C GLY A 171 3.79 0.85 8.77
N PHE A 172 3.11 0.52 9.86
CA PHE A 172 1.87 -0.24 9.84
C PHE A 172 0.66 0.59 9.35
N LEU A 173 0.25 1.62 10.11
CA LEU A 173 -1.02 2.31 9.87
C LEU A 173 -1.06 3.00 8.50
N LEU A 174 -0.02 3.79 8.18
CA LEU A 174 0.10 4.49 6.90
C LEU A 174 0.09 3.51 5.71
N SER A 175 0.82 2.38 5.80
CA SER A 175 0.80 1.39 4.72
C SER A 175 -0.58 0.76 4.54
N ALA A 176 -1.23 0.36 5.64
CA ALA A 176 -2.52 -0.32 5.66
C ALA A 176 -3.64 0.51 5.01
N ILE A 177 -3.69 1.81 5.30
CA ILE A 177 -4.76 2.68 4.81
C ILE A 177 -4.46 3.29 3.41
N SER A 178 -3.17 3.43 3.04
CA SER A 178 -2.74 4.06 1.78
C SER A 178 -3.36 3.44 0.52
N ARG A 179 -3.60 2.13 0.52
CA ARG A 179 -4.16 1.42 -0.65
C ARG A 179 -5.60 1.81 -0.97
N ARG A 180 -6.36 2.29 0.02
CA ARG A 180 -7.80 2.56 -0.13
C ARG A 180 -8.11 4.03 -0.29
N ILE A 181 -7.53 4.87 0.56
CA ILE A 181 -7.81 6.32 0.59
C ILE A 181 -6.73 7.15 -0.10
N GLY A 182 -5.66 6.51 -0.58
CA GLY A 182 -4.50 7.16 -1.19
C GLY A 182 -3.50 7.66 -0.13
N VAL A 183 -2.22 7.75 -0.54
CA VAL A 183 -1.11 8.03 0.38
C VAL A 183 -1.23 9.40 1.06
N PHE A 184 -1.78 10.40 0.37
CA PHE A 184 -1.96 11.74 0.95
C PHE A 184 -2.92 11.71 2.15
N TRP A 185 -4.14 11.19 1.96
CA TRP A 185 -5.13 11.11 3.04
C TRP A 185 -4.73 10.11 4.12
N ALA A 186 -3.99 9.06 3.75
CA ALA A 186 -3.37 8.15 4.69
C ALA A 186 -2.35 8.85 5.60
N ALA A 187 -1.50 9.71 5.04
CA ALA A 187 -0.54 10.48 5.80
C ALA A 187 -1.24 11.50 6.72
N VAL A 188 -2.30 12.17 6.24
CA VAL A 188 -3.14 13.06 7.06
C VAL A 188 -3.74 12.28 8.24
N LEU A 189 -4.42 11.15 7.99
CA LEU A 189 -5.08 10.38 9.04
C LEU A 189 -4.08 9.79 10.05
N SER A 190 -2.97 9.21 9.56
CA SER A 190 -1.91 8.69 10.43
C SER A 190 -1.32 9.79 11.31
N SER A 191 -1.11 11.00 10.78
CA SER A 191 -0.54 12.12 11.54
C SER A 191 -1.52 12.76 12.51
N ALA A 192 -2.81 12.80 12.16
CA ALA A 192 -3.87 13.26 13.06
C ALA A 192 -4.03 12.32 14.26
N LEU A 193 -3.97 11.00 14.02
CA LEU A 193 -4.00 10.02 15.11
C LEU A 193 -2.75 10.08 15.96
N PHE A 194 -1.58 10.25 15.34
CA PHE A 194 -0.33 10.49 16.05
C PHE A 194 -0.45 11.68 17.01
N ALA A 195 -0.93 12.84 16.53
CA ALA A 195 -1.16 14.01 17.38
C ALA A 195 -2.23 13.77 18.46
N ALA A 196 -3.31 13.04 18.14
CA ALA A 196 -4.36 12.72 19.11
C ALA A 196 -3.86 11.83 20.26
N MET A 197 -2.88 10.94 20.02
CA MET A 197 -2.28 10.14 21.09
C MET A 197 -1.48 10.97 22.11
N HIS A 198 -1.19 12.23 21.79
CA HIS A 198 -0.48 13.16 22.67
C HIS A 198 -1.43 14.07 23.45
N ILE A 199 -2.76 13.89 23.37
CA ILE A 199 -3.75 14.82 23.92
C ILE A 199 -3.55 15.16 25.41
N VAL A 200 -3.00 14.23 26.18
CA VAL A 200 -2.73 14.40 27.62
C VAL A 200 -1.60 15.41 27.89
N THR A 201 -0.68 15.58 26.93
CA THR A 201 0.47 16.49 27.06
C THR A 201 0.28 17.80 26.29
N LEU A 202 -0.87 17.99 25.63
CA LEU A 202 -1.11 19.19 24.82
C LEU A 202 -1.48 20.38 25.70
N GLU A 203 -0.79 21.50 25.47
CA GLU A 203 -1.09 22.77 26.14
C GLU A 203 -2.08 23.64 25.36
N GLY A 204 -2.39 23.29 24.10
CA GLY A 204 -3.36 24.00 23.28
C GLY A 204 -3.43 23.52 21.83
N LEU A 205 -4.26 24.17 21.01
CA LEU A 205 -4.47 23.77 19.61
C LEU A 205 -3.20 23.89 18.74
N LEU A 206 -2.35 24.88 19.00
CA LEU A 206 -1.11 25.06 18.23
C LEU A 206 -0.14 23.89 18.44
N ASP A 207 -0.07 23.33 19.64
CA ASP A 207 0.75 22.16 19.95
C ASP A 207 0.25 20.92 19.18
N PHE A 208 -1.07 20.69 19.15
CA PHE A 208 -1.66 19.65 18.30
C PHE A 208 -1.23 19.81 16.83
N LEU A 209 -1.28 21.02 16.30
CA LEU A 209 -0.93 21.30 14.91
C LEU A 209 0.58 21.09 14.64
N VAL A 210 1.44 21.41 15.61
CA VAL A 210 2.89 21.16 15.52
C VAL A 210 3.16 19.65 15.45
N ILE A 211 2.58 18.87 16.36
CA ILE A 211 2.72 17.40 16.39
C ILE A 211 2.12 16.78 15.11
N PHE A 212 0.98 17.30 14.64
CA PHE A 212 0.37 16.89 13.39
C PHE A 212 1.30 17.14 12.19
N LEU A 213 1.88 18.34 12.07
CA LEU A 213 2.72 18.71 10.94
C LEU A 213 4.07 17.98 10.93
N ILE A 214 4.73 17.80 12.08
CA ILE A 214 5.94 16.98 12.14
C ILE A 214 5.62 15.51 11.80
N GLY A 215 4.48 15.01 12.29
CA GLY A 215 4.00 13.69 11.93
C GLY A 215 3.74 13.53 10.42
N PHE A 216 3.20 14.58 9.79
CA PHE A 216 2.96 14.61 8.35
C PHE A 216 4.27 14.69 7.56
N LEU A 217 5.25 15.48 8.04
CA LEU A 217 6.59 15.56 7.46
C LEU A 217 7.30 14.20 7.52
N LEU A 218 7.26 13.50 8.66
CA LEU A 218 7.80 12.14 8.82
C LEU A 218 7.15 11.14 7.86
N ALA A 219 5.83 11.23 7.66
CA ALA A 219 5.12 10.43 6.68
C ALA A 219 5.59 10.71 5.24
N MET A 220 5.75 11.99 4.86
CA MET A 220 6.23 12.37 3.53
C MET A 220 7.68 11.94 3.29
N ILE A 221 8.54 12.05 4.30
CA ILE A 221 9.92 11.53 4.24
C ILE A 221 9.88 10.03 4.00
N THR A 222 9.12 9.27 4.80
CA THR A 222 8.98 7.81 4.65
C THR A 222 8.54 7.40 3.24
N VAL A 223 7.53 8.08 2.71
CA VAL A 223 7.03 7.84 1.35
C VAL A 223 8.11 8.13 0.31
N ARG A 224 8.85 9.23 0.46
CA ARG A 224 9.88 9.65 -0.49
C ARG A 224 11.11 8.76 -0.45
N THR A 225 11.52 8.32 0.72
CA THR A 225 12.69 7.45 0.92
C THR A 225 12.37 5.98 0.71
N ASN A 226 11.08 5.62 0.59
CA ASN A 226 10.60 4.25 0.53
C ASN A 226 11.19 3.41 1.69
N SER A 227 11.28 4.01 2.88
CA SER A 227 11.99 3.48 4.03
C SER A 227 11.71 4.26 5.31
N LEU A 228 11.60 3.57 6.46
CA LEU A 228 11.39 4.21 7.76
C LEU A 228 12.65 4.84 8.36
N TRP A 229 13.84 4.37 8.00
CA TRP A 229 15.06 4.68 8.76
C TRP A 229 15.38 6.18 8.85
N ALA A 230 15.09 6.95 7.80
CA ALA A 230 15.27 8.40 7.83
C ALA A 230 14.25 9.10 8.75
N ALA A 231 13.01 8.62 8.78
CA ALA A 231 12.00 9.12 9.70
C ALA A 231 12.35 8.76 11.15
N CYS A 232 12.78 7.53 11.42
CA CYS A 232 13.26 7.12 12.74
C CYS A 232 14.43 8.00 13.22
N GLY A 233 15.45 8.22 12.38
CA GLY A 233 16.59 9.06 12.76
C GLY A 233 16.21 10.52 13.03
N LEU A 234 15.30 11.08 12.22
CA LEU A 234 14.78 12.43 12.44
C LEU A 234 14.01 12.51 13.75
N HIS A 235 13.06 11.60 13.97
CA HIS A 235 12.21 11.57 15.15
C HIS A 235 13.02 11.40 16.44
N SER A 236 13.93 10.42 16.48
CA SER A 236 14.82 10.22 17.63
C SER A 236 15.66 11.46 17.94
N THR A 237 16.15 12.15 16.91
CA THR A 237 16.96 13.36 17.09
C THR A 237 16.13 14.55 17.52
N TRP A 238 14.92 14.69 16.97
CA TRP A 238 13.97 15.73 17.38
C TRP A 238 13.72 15.66 18.87
N ASN A 239 13.29 14.50 19.38
CA ASN A 239 12.98 14.37 20.81
C ASN A 239 14.24 14.47 21.69
N PHE A 240 15.35 13.85 21.31
CA PHE A 240 16.58 13.89 22.11
C PHE A 240 17.19 15.30 22.17
N VAL A 241 17.32 15.99 21.04
CA VAL A 241 17.95 17.31 20.98
C VAL A 241 17.02 18.38 21.55
N SER A 242 15.70 18.31 21.31
CA SER A 242 14.75 19.22 21.98
C SER A 242 14.81 19.06 23.50
N GLY A 243 14.99 17.85 24.02
CA GLY A 243 15.21 17.62 25.45
C GLY A 243 16.56 18.14 25.96
N LEU A 244 17.64 18.04 25.17
CA LEU A 244 18.95 18.65 25.51
C LEU A 244 18.90 20.18 25.57
N LEU A 245 18.08 20.79 24.72
CA LEU A 245 17.94 22.25 24.62
C LEU A 245 16.85 22.82 25.54
N PHE A 246 16.08 22.00 26.22
CA PHE A 246 15.06 22.48 27.17
C PHE A 246 15.69 23.43 28.21
N PRO A 247 15.26 24.67 28.45
CA PRO A 247 13.90 25.19 28.29
C PRO A 247 13.66 26.01 27.02
N VAL A 248 14.53 25.89 26.01
CA VAL A 248 14.25 26.46 24.68
C VAL A 248 13.02 25.77 24.09
N ASN A 249 12.05 26.55 23.64
CA ASN A 249 10.78 26.06 23.15
C ASN A 249 10.93 25.45 21.75
N ALA A 250 11.36 24.20 21.72
CA ALA A 250 11.49 23.41 20.50
C ALA A 250 10.30 22.47 20.28
N GLY A 251 9.16 22.65 20.97
CA GLY A 251 7.97 21.79 20.83
C GLY A 251 8.21 20.30 21.11
N GLY A 252 9.16 19.99 22.00
CA GLY A 252 9.52 18.64 22.42
C GLY A 252 9.33 18.43 23.92
N MET A 253 9.54 17.19 24.41
CA MET A 253 9.34 16.86 25.82
C MET A 253 10.27 17.66 26.75
N LYS A 254 9.71 18.12 27.87
CA LYS A 254 10.42 18.78 28.96
C LYS A 254 11.13 17.72 29.81
N VAL A 255 12.46 17.71 29.82
CA VAL A 255 13.26 16.69 30.52
C VAL A 255 14.44 17.34 31.24
N ASP A 256 14.69 16.91 32.49
CA ASP A 256 15.69 17.48 33.40
C ASP A 256 17.15 17.16 33.01
N TYR A 257 17.28 16.31 31.99
CA TYR A 257 18.34 16.21 30.99
C TYR A 257 19.24 17.38 30.58
N SER A 258 18.64 18.56 30.60
CA SER A 258 19.12 19.65 29.77
C SER A 258 20.53 20.10 30.12
N ILE A 259 21.32 20.32 29.08
CA ILE A 259 22.68 20.82 29.18
C ILE A 259 22.73 22.35 29.17
N ILE A 260 21.59 23.02 28.94
CA ILE A 260 21.48 24.48 28.92
C ILE A 260 20.49 25.02 29.94
N LYS A 261 20.78 26.22 30.43
CA LYS A 261 19.83 27.08 31.13
C LYS A 261 19.63 28.31 30.26
N ALA A 262 18.44 28.48 29.71
CA ALA A 262 18.05 29.77 29.16
C ALA A 262 17.58 30.67 30.32
N GLY A 263 17.84 31.98 30.24
CA GLY A 263 17.14 32.95 31.08
C GLY A 263 15.65 32.97 30.78
N ASP A 264 14.82 33.54 31.66
CA ASP A 264 13.41 33.77 31.37
C ASP A 264 13.28 34.59 30.08
N PRO A 265 12.54 34.13 29.06
CA PRO A 265 12.29 34.94 27.88
C PRO A 265 11.62 36.25 28.30
N ALA A 266 12.04 37.35 27.69
CA ALA A 266 11.51 38.67 27.99
C ALA A 266 10.03 38.75 27.58
N ALA A 267 9.17 38.95 28.59
CA ALA A 267 7.71 39.11 28.57
C ALA A 267 6.91 37.86 28.21
N ALA A 268 5.90 37.57 29.05
CA ALA A 268 4.90 36.54 28.81
C ALA A 268 4.36 36.66 27.39
N ALA A 269 4.55 35.61 26.60
CA ALA A 269 3.91 35.48 25.30
C ALA A 269 2.42 35.82 25.46
N PRO A 270 1.81 36.57 24.52
CA PRO A 270 0.42 36.96 24.65
C PRO A 270 -0.44 35.71 24.89
N ASP A 271 -1.31 35.77 25.89
CA ASP A 271 -2.20 34.67 26.22
C ASP A 271 -3.16 34.45 25.05
N PHE A 272 -2.95 33.32 24.37
CA PHE A 272 -3.70 32.90 23.19
C PHE A 272 -4.85 31.95 23.58
N GLY A 273 -5.09 31.76 24.88
CA GLY A 273 -6.16 30.93 25.43
C GLY A 273 -6.10 29.50 24.88
N ILE A 274 -7.21 29.01 24.33
CA ILE A 274 -7.32 27.66 23.76
C ILE A 274 -6.33 27.39 22.62
N MET A 275 -5.79 28.43 21.97
CA MET A 275 -4.79 28.27 20.92
C MET A 275 -3.44 27.80 21.49
N GLY A 276 -3.14 28.06 22.77
CA GLY A 276 -1.87 27.71 23.39
C GLY A 276 -0.75 28.68 23.03
N ASN A 277 0.51 28.24 23.12
CA ASN A 277 1.67 29.14 22.97
C ASN A 277 1.84 29.65 21.51
N PRO A 278 1.80 30.98 21.27
CA PRO A 278 2.00 31.58 19.93
C PRO A 278 3.38 31.35 19.33
N GLU A 279 4.41 31.02 20.12
CA GLU A 279 5.74 30.65 19.65
C GLU A 279 5.66 29.48 18.66
N TYR A 280 4.72 28.56 18.83
CA TYR A 280 4.55 27.44 17.90
C TYR A 280 4.20 27.85 16.46
N LEU A 281 3.80 29.10 16.19
CA LEU A 281 3.55 29.60 14.83
C LEU A 281 4.79 29.53 13.92
N TYR A 282 6.00 29.77 14.44
CA TYR A 282 7.22 29.64 13.62
C TYR A 282 7.49 28.17 13.28
N ALA A 283 7.30 27.26 14.23
CA ALA A 283 7.50 25.83 14.02
C ALA A 283 6.51 25.29 12.98
N LEU A 284 5.24 25.72 13.06
CA LEU A 284 4.21 25.40 12.06
C LEU A 284 4.62 25.85 10.66
N ALA A 285 5.09 27.10 10.51
CA ALA A 285 5.51 27.64 9.22
C ALA A 285 6.70 26.85 8.64
N ILE A 286 7.70 26.53 9.47
CA ILE A 286 8.87 25.74 9.08
C ILE A 286 8.45 24.33 8.64
N PHE A 287 7.61 23.64 9.41
CA PHE A 287 7.18 22.27 9.08
C PHE A 287 6.32 22.23 7.82
N ALA A 288 5.41 23.19 7.65
CA ALA A 288 4.61 23.32 6.43
C ALA A 288 5.50 23.56 5.20
N ALA A 289 6.49 24.47 5.31
CA ALA A 289 7.44 24.74 4.24
C ALA A 289 8.29 23.51 3.91
N LEU A 290 8.81 22.80 4.90
CA LEU A 290 9.60 21.59 4.69
C LEU A 290 8.78 20.45 4.11
N ALA A 291 7.54 20.25 4.57
CA ALA A 291 6.63 19.29 3.98
C ALA A 291 6.39 19.62 2.50
N ALA A 292 6.17 20.89 2.16
CA ALA A 292 6.06 21.34 0.77
C ALA A 292 7.35 21.07 -0.02
N VAL A 293 8.53 21.34 0.53
CA VAL A 293 9.82 21.04 -0.13
C VAL A 293 10.00 19.53 -0.37
N VAL A 294 9.66 18.67 0.59
CA VAL A 294 9.73 17.21 0.44
C VAL A 294 8.76 16.72 -0.63
N ILE A 295 7.57 17.33 -0.71
CA ILE A 295 6.52 16.99 -1.66
C ILE A 295 6.87 17.43 -3.09
N PHE A 296 7.28 18.69 -3.25
CA PHE A 296 7.41 19.35 -4.56
C PHE A 296 8.86 19.45 -5.07
N GLY A 297 9.85 19.33 -4.18
CA GLY A 297 11.27 19.45 -4.51
C GLY A 297 11.92 18.16 -5.04
N GLY A 298 13.08 18.30 -5.68
CA GLY A 298 13.97 17.21 -6.12
C GLY A 298 13.54 16.42 -7.38
N ARG A 299 14.43 15.53 -7.85
CA ARG A 299 14.14 14.60 -8.98
C ARG A 299 13.18 13.50 -8.52
N GLY A 300 12.10 13.27 -9.27
CA GLY A 300 11.03 12.35 -8.90
C GLY A 300 9.99 13.02 -7.97
N ARG A 301 9.16 13.90 -8.52
CA ARG A 301 8.06 14.55 -7.80
C ARG A 301 7.19 13.50 -7.10
N LEU A 302 6.84 13.72 -5.83
CA LEU A 302 5.93 12.81 -5.12
C LEU A 302 4.54 12.85 -5.75
N PHE A 303 4.08 14.01 -6.20
CA PHE A 303 2.87 14.10 -7.00
C PHE A 303 3.13 13.63 -8.43
N VAL A 304 2.45 12.56 -8.81
CA VAL A 304 2.33 12.06 -10.18
C VAL A 304 0.94 12.41 -10.70
N ARG A 305 0.84 12.73 -11.99
CA ARG A 305 -0.47 12.95 -12.61
C ARG A 305 -1.27 11.66 -12.44
N ARG A 306 -2.54 11.77 -12.06
CA ARG A 306 -3.42 10.62 -11.98
C ARG A 306 -3.45 10.03 -13.39
N PRO A 307 -3.06 8.75 -13.55
CA PRO A 307 -3.09 8.11 -14.86
C PRO A 307 -4.55 8.21 -15.38
N GLU A 308 -4.77 8.93 -16.50
CA GLU A 308 -6.11 9.10 -17.10
C GLU A 308 -6.67 7.75 -17.60
N ASP A 309 -5.76 6.86 -17.94
CA ASP A 309 -5.90 5.45 -18.31
C ASP A 309 -6.56 4.57 -17.23
N GLU A 310 -6.19 4.68 -15.95
CA GLU A 310 -6.75 3.86 -14.86
C GLU A 310 -8.24 4.18 -14.62
N ARG A 311 -8.62 5.46 -14.78
CA ARG A 311 -10.02 5.89 -14.72
C ARG A 311 -10.78 5.43 -15.97
N SER A 312 -10.17 5.60 -17.13
CA SER A 312 -10.76 5.23 -18.42
C SER A 312 -11.02 3.74 -18.52
N LEU A 313 -10.11 2.89 -18.03
CA LEU A 313 -10.26 1.44 -18.01
C LEU A 313 -11.44 0.98 -17.13
N ASN A 314 -11.58 1.55 -15.93
CA ASN A 314 -12.70 1.20 -15.05
C ASN A 314 -14.05 1.59 -15.65
N ILE A 315 -14.15 2.76 -16.27
CA ILE A 315 -15.35 3.22 -16.98
C ILE A 315 -15.59 2.33 -18.21
N ALA A 316 -14.55 2.03 -18.99
CA ALA A 316 -14.62 1.16 -20.16
C ALA A 316 -15.15 -0.24 -19.82
N ARG A 317 -14.65 -0.87 -18.75
CA ARG A 317 -15.15 -2.18 -18.26
C ARG A 317 -16.62 -2.12 -17.86
N TYR A 318 -17.02 -1.06 -17.16
CA TYR A 318 -18.42 -0.89 -16.75
C TYR A 318 -19.35 -0.76 -17.97
N ILE A 319 -18.97 0.05 -18.95
CA ILE A 319 -19.74 0.24 -20.19
C ILE A 319 -19.75 -1.06 -21.01
N ALA A 320 -18.59 -1.67 -21.23
CA ALA A 320 -18.46 -2.92 -21.98
C ALA A 320 -19.32 -4.04 -21.39
N LYS A 321 -19.37 -4.19 -20.05
CA LYS A 321 -20.21 -5.18 -19.38
C LYS A 321 -21.72 -4.96 -19.59
N LYS A 322 -22.14 -3.71 -19.82
CA LYS A 322 -23.55 -3.36 -20.08
C LYS A 322 -23.93 -3.42 -21.55
N THR A 323 -22.98 -3.23 -22.45
CA THR A 323 -23.24 -3.06 -23.88
C THR A 323 -22.88 -4.30 -24.69
N LEU A 324 -21.81 -5.01 -24.34
CA LEU A 324 -21.30 -6.13 -25.15
C LEU A 324 -21.99 -7.46 -24.79
N PRO A 325 -22.32 -8.30 -25.79
CA PRO A 325 -22.65 -9.69 -25.55
C PRO A 325 -21.48 -10.43 -24.87
N GLU A 326 -21.78 -11.49 -24.10
CA GLU A 326 -20.81 -12.23 -23.28
C GLU A 326 -19.57 -12.68 -24.08
N ARG A 327 -19.76 -13.18 -25.31
CA ARG A 327 -18.66 -13.59 -26.20
C ARG A 327 -17.74 -12.43 -26.59
N HIS A 328 -18.31 -11.27 -26.92
CA HIS A 328 -17.54 -10.08 -27.29
C HIS A 328 -16.80 -9.51 -26.08
N LEU A 329 -17.44 -9.51 -24.91
CA LEU A 329 -16.81 -9.09 -23.67
C LEU A 329 -15.62 -9.98 -23.30
N ALA A 330 -15.79 -11.31 -23.38
CA ALA A 330 -14.72 -12.27 -23.09
C ALA A 330 -13.53 -12.10 -24.04
N TYR A 331 -13.79 -11.88 -25.34
CA TYR A 331 -12.74 -11.57 -26.31
C TYR A 331 -12.03 -10.24 -25.98
N ALA A 332 -12.78 -9.20 -25.66
CA ALA A 332 -12.20 -7.89 -25.36
C ALA A 332 -11.34 -7.89 -24.09
N GLU A 333 -11.77 -8.56 -23.02
CA GLU A 333 -10.97 -8.73 -21.80
C GLU A 333 -9.71 -9.57 -22.08
N ARG A 334 -9.79 -10.61 -22.93
CA ARG A 334 -8.60 -11.37 -23.37
C ARG A 334 -7.58 -10.47 -24.07
N ILE A 335 -8.02 -9.62 -24.98
CA ILE A 335 -7.11 -8.67 -25.66
C ILE A 335 -6.56 -7.64 -24.68
N ALA A 336 -7.38 -7.14 -23.75
CA ALA A 336 -6.94 -6.23 -22.70
C ALA A 336 -5.86 -6.87 -21.80
N ASP A 337 -5.97 -8.15 -21.45
CA ASP A 337 -4.96 -8.85 -20.66
C ASP A 337 -3.62 -9.05 -21.40
N MET A 338 -3.60 -8.89 -22.73
CA MET A 338 -2.40 -9.02 -23.56
C MET A 338 -1.62 -7.72 -23.76
N VAL A 339 -2.15 -6.57 -23.29
CA VAL A 339 -1.52 -5.24 -23.44
C VAL A 339 -1.19 -4.63 -22.08
N GLU A 340 -0.12 -3.85 -22.00
CA GLU A 340 0.38 -3.32 -20.72
C GLU A 340 -0.34 -2.03 -20.31
N GLN A 341 -0.53 -1.09 -21.24
CA GLN A 341 -1.06 0.24 -20.97
C GLN A 341 -2.57 0.20 -20.67
N ASP A 342 -3.03 0.88 -19.61
CA ASP A 342 -4.44 0.89 -19.24
C ASP A 342 -5.32 1.59 -20.30
N ASP A 343 -4.77 2.53 -21.08
CA ASP A 343 -5.46 3.17 -22.21
C ASP A 343 -5.65 2.18 -23.36
N ALA A 344 -4.69 1.29 -23.59
CA ALA A 344 -4.80 0.21 -24.57
C ALA A 344 -5.84 -0.82 -24.12
N LYS A 345 -5.85 -1.18 -22.83
CA LYS A 345 -6.89 -2.04 -22.25
C LYS A 345 -8.28 -1.43 -22.40
N ALA A 346 -8.41 -0.13 -22.11
CA ALA A 346 -9.65 0.60 -22.29
C ALA A 346 -10.07 0.62 -23.77
N ALA A 347 -9.14 0.90 -24.69
CA ALA A 347 -9.39 0.91 -26.13
C ALA A 347 -9.83 -0.46 -26.66
N ALA A 348 -9.24 -1.56 -26.17
CA ALA A 348 -9.61 -2.93 -26.52
C ALA A 348 -11.07 -3.28 -26.15
N LEU A 349 -11.59 -2.69 -25.08
CA LEU A 349 -13.01 -2.81 -24.70
C LEU A 349 -13.90 -1.86 -25.51
N LEU A 350 -13.47 -0.61 -25.64
CA LEU A 350 -14.29 0.48 -26.17
C LEU A 350 -14.52 0.40 -27.68
N TYR A 351 -13.59 -0.16 -28.46
CA TYR A 351 -13.79 -0.24 -29.91
C TYR A 351 -14.98 -1.14 -30.27
N LEU A 352 -15.17 -2.28 -29.56
CA LEU A 352 -16.35 -3.13 -29.74
C LEU A 352 -17.62 -2.42 -29.26
N VAL A 353 -17.52 -1.66 -28.16
CA VAL A 353 -18.65 -0.86 -27.65
C VAL A 353 -19.11 0.15 -28.70
N MET A 354 -18.17 0.80 -29.39
CA MET A 354 -18.46 1.68 -30.51
C MET A 354 -19.04 0.93 -31.72
N GLU A 355 -18.58 -0.29 -32.02
CA GLU A 355 -19.17 -1.15 -33.07
C GLU A 355 -20.61 -1.57 -32.75
N GLN A 356 -21.01 -1.60 -31.48
CA GLN A 356 -22.41 -1.77 -31.05
C GLN A 356 -23.24 -0.47 -31.11
N GLY A 357 -22.70 0.62 -31.65
CA GLY A 357 -23.43 1.86 -31.90
C GLY A 357 -23.31 2.94 -30.83
N VAL A 358 -22.45 2.76 -29.80
CA VAL A 358 -22.20 3.81 -28.81
C VAL A 358 -21.31 4.90 -29.41
N SER A 359 -21.78 6.15 -29.37
CA SER A 359 -21.05 7.27 -29.99
C SER A 359 -19.78 7.63 -29.20
N PRO A 360 -18.71 8.11 -29.89
CA PRO A 360 -17.52 8.62 -29.22
C PRO A 360 -17.81 9.77 -28.25
N GLN A 361 -18.81 10.61 -28.55
CA GLN A 361 -19.23 11.71 -27.68
C GLN A 361 -19.80 11.17 -26.36
N THR A 362 -20.63 10.12 -26.41
CA THR A 362 -21.17 9.47 -25.20
C THR A 362 -20.06 8.92 -24.30
N LEU A 363 -18.99 8.38 -24.89
CA LEU A 363 -17.84 7.89 -24.14
C LEU A 363 -17.01 9.04 -23.52
N ALA A 364 -16.83 10.13 -24.26
CA ALA A 364 -16.19 11.34 -23.73
C ALA A 364 -16.98 11.95 -22.56
N ASP A 365 -18.30 12.03 -22.69
CA ASP A 365 -19.22 12.53 -21.65
C ASP A 365 -19.21 11.63 -20.41
N ALA A 366 -19.03 10.31 -20.60
CA ALA A 366 -18.84 9.35 -19.51
C ALA A 366 -17.48 9.49 -18.79
N GLY A 367 -16.57 10.32 -19.31
CA GLY A 367 -15.26 10.61 -18.73
C GLY A 367 -14.15 9.67 -19.18
N ILE A 368 -14.29 9.03 -20.35
CA ILE A 368 -13.19 8.33 -21.02
C ILE A 368 -12.11 9.34 -21.45
N GLY A 369 -10.86 9.02 -21.15
CA GLY A 369 -9.68 9.81 -21.51
C GLY A 369 -9.49 9.89 -23.03
N ARG A 370 -8.84 10.98 -23.46
CA ARG A 370 -8.67 11.29 -24.89
C ARG A 370 -7.91 10.20 -25.63
N ASP A 371 -6.86 9.65 -25.03
CA ASP A 371 -5.97 8.68 -25.67
C ASP A 371 -6.66 7.33 -25.87
N ALA A 372 -7.32 6.79 -24.84
CA ALA A 372 -8.18 5.61 -24.95
C ALA A 372 -9.32 5.79 -25.97
N GLY A 373 -9.99 6.95 -25.97
CA GLY A 373 -11.08 7.24 -26.91
C GLY A 373 -10.63 7.30 -28.36
N LEU A 374 -9.53 8.02 -28.65
CA LEU A 374 -8.96 8.11 -30.00
C LEU A 374 -8.43 6.76 -30.48
N ALA A 375 -7.81 5.98 -29.59
CA ALA A 375 -7.33 4.65 -29.92
C ALA A 375 -8.48 3.69 -30.27
N ALA A 376 -9.57 3.72 -29.49
CA ALA A 376 -10.78 2.96 -29.80
C ALA A 376 -11.34 3.34 -31.17
N MET A 377 -11.47 4.65 -31.46
CA MET A 377 -11.92 5.14 -32.77
C MET A 377 -11.03 4.69 -33.93
N ALA A 378 -9.72 4.57 -33.71
CA ALA A 378 -8.80 4.09 -34.72
C ALA A 378 -8.99 2.59 -35.03
N LEU A 379 -9.50 1.80 -34.08
CA LEU A 379 -9.72 0.35 -34.22
C LEU A 379 -11.08 -0.03 -34.84
N VAL A 380 -12.12 0.81 -34.65
CA VAL A 380 -13.49 0.55 -35.12
C VAL A 380 -13.57 0.31 -36.63
N ARG A 381 -14.26 -0.75 -37.06
CA ARG A 381 -14.50 -1.02 -38.48
C ARG A 381 -15.44 0.02 -39.09
N ARG A 382 -15.03 0.66 -40.20
CA ARG A 382 -15.89 1.55 -40.99
C ARG A 382 -16.53 0.82 -42.18
N PRO A 383 -17.77 1.14 -42.57
CA PRO A 383 -18.41 0.56 -43.75
C PRO A 383 -17.58 0.81 -45.02
N GLY A 384 -17.31 -0.23 -45.80
CA GLY A 384 -16.54 -0.14 -47.06
C GLY A 384 -15.04 0.08 -46.89
N GLU A 385 -14.51 0.06 -45.67
CA GLU A 385 -13.08 0.25 -45.43
C GLU A 385 -12.29 -1.05 -45.63
N ASP A 386 -11.24 -0.97 -46.44
CA ASP A 386 -10.31 -2.08 -46.68
C ASP A 386 -9.52 -2.45 -45.42
N LYS A 387 -9.15 -3.74 -45.29
CA LYS A 387 -8.44 -4.26 -44.12
C LYS A 387 -7.06 -3.61 -43.93
N GLU A 388 -6.31 -3.37 -44.99
CA GLU A 388 -4.99 -2.74 -44.92
C GLU A 388 -5.10 -1.26 -44.58
N VAL A 389 -6.13 -0.57 -45.07
CA VAL A 389 -6.42 0.83 -44.72
C VAL A 389 -6.76 0.95 -43.24
N ARG A 390 -7.60 0.05 -42.72
CA ARG A 390 -7.92 -0.01 -41.28
C ARG A 390 -6.66 -0.28 -40.45
N ARG A 391 -5.83 -1.21 -40.89
CA ARG A 391 -4.57 -1.58 -40.23
C ARG A 391 -3.62 -0.38 -40.16
N ALA A 392 -3.41 0.32 -41.27
CA ALA A 392 -2.57 1.52 -41.33
C ALA A 392 -3.07 2.59 -40.35
N ARG A 393 -4.38 2.88 -40.34
CA ARG A 393 -4.98 3.86 -39.42
C ARG A 393 -4.80 3.49 -37.94
N ALA A 394 -4.95 2.21 -37.60
CA ALA A 394 -4.73 1.74 -36.23
C ALA A 394 -3.24 1.80 -35.84
N MET A 395 -2.33 1.58 -36.80
CA MET A 395 -0.87 1.67 -36.58
C MET A 395 -0.37 3.10 -36.40
N ASP A 396 -1.07 4.11 -36.94
CA ASP A 396 -0.73 5.53 -36.76
C ASP A 396 -0.97 6.06 -35.33
N ASN A 397 -1.75 5.33 -34.52
CA ASN A 397 -1.96 5.65 -33.10
C ASN A 397 -1.19 4.65 -32.22
N PRO A 398 -0.25 5.08 -31.36
CA PRO A 398 0.60 4.17 -30.60
C PRO A 398 -0.17 3.26 -29.64
N VAL A 399 -1.27 3.74 -29.05
CA VAL A 399 -2.13 2.97 -28.14
C VAL A 399 -2.96 1.95 -28.93
N ALA A 400 -3.53 2.35 -30.08
CA ALA A 400 -4.27 1.43 -30.94
C ALA A 400 -3.36 0.36 -31.58
N ALA A 401 -2.12 0.71 -31.90
CA ALA A 401 -1.12 -0.20 -32.45
C ALA A 401 -0.78 -1.33 -31.47
N GLU A 402 -0.72 -1.06 -30.16
CA GLU A 402 -0.55 -2.11 -29.14
C GLU A 402 -1.71 -3.11 -29.16
N VAL A 403 -2.95 -2.60 -29.17
CA VAL A 403 -4.16 -3.42 -29.22
C VAL A 403 -4.21 -4.24 -30.50
N LEU A 404 -3.90 -3.63 -31.65
CA LEU A 404 -3.89 -4.31 -32.94
C LEU A 404 -2.87 -5.44 -32.98
N LYS A 405 -1.65 -5.21 -32.47
CA LYS A 405 -0.62 -6.25 -32.36
C LYS A 405 -1.06 -7.39 -31.43
N ALA A 406 -1.75 -7.07 -30.34
CA ALA A 406 -2.33 -8.09 -29.45
C ALA A 406 -3.42 -8.91 -30.15
N GLN A 407 -4.28 -8.28 -30.96
CA GLN A 407 -5.28 -8.96 -31.78
C GLN A 407 -4.62 -9.89 -32.83
N GLU A 408 -3.58 -9.42 -33.52
CA GLU A 408 -2.83 -10.21 -34.50
C GLU A 408 -2.15 -11.43 -33.85
N ARG A 409 -1.53 -11.23 -32.67
CA ARG A 409 -0.94 -12.33 -31.88
C ARG A 409 -1.99 -13.34 -31.44
N TYR A 410 -3.10 -12.86 -30.88
CA TYR A 410 -4.20 -13.73 -30.45
C TYR A 410 -4.76 -14.56 -31.61
N ALA A 411 -4.93 -13.96 -32.79
CA ALA A 411 -5.39 -14.66 -33.98
C ALA A 411 -4.38 -15.73 -34.44
N ALA A 412 -3.07 -15.43 -34.41
CA ALA A 412 -2.02 -16.39 -34.76
C ALA A 412 -1.97 -17.57 -33.77
N ASP A 413 -2.01 -17.28 -32.46
CA ASP A 413 -2.03 -18.30 -31.41
C ASP A 413 -3.27 -19.19 -31.52
N TYR A 414 -4.42 -18.60 -31.82
CA TYR A 414 -5.67 -19.33 -32.01
C TYR A 414 -5.62 -20.24 -33.25
N ALA A 415 -5.06 -19.77 -34.37
CA ALA A 415 -4.87 -20.57 -35.58
C ALA A 415 -3.89 -21.74 -35.35
N ALA A 416 -2.78 -21.49 -34.65
CA ALA A 416 -1.81 -22.52 -34.29
C ALA A 416 -2.44 -23.57 -33.35
N TRP A 417 -3.25 -23.11 -32.39
CA TRP A 417 -4.01 -24.01 -31.52
C TRP A 417 -5.01 -24.87 -32.31
N GLN A 418 -5.74 -24.29 -33.27
CA GLN A 418 -6.66 -25.06 -34.13
C GLN A 418 -5.93 -26.12 -34.96
N GLN A 419 -4.78 -25.79 -35.54
CA GLN A 419 -3.98 -26.76 -36.29
C GLN A 419 -3.45 -27.88 -35.41
N ALA A 420 -2.96 -27.54 -34.21
CA ALA A 420 -2.51 -28.53 -33.23
C ALA A 420 -3.67 -29.41 -32.76
N GLU A 421 -4.87 -28.86 -32.61
CA GLU A 421 -6.07 -29.60 -32.26
C GLU A 421 -6.50 -30.56 -33.36
N GLN A 422 -6.53 -30.10 -34.63
CA GLN A 422 -6.79 -30.97 -35.78
C GLN A 422 -5.75 -32.09 -35.90
N ALA A 423 -4.47 -31.79 -35.67
CA ALA A 423 -3.41 -32.78 -35.66
C ALA A 423 -3.59 -33.81 -34.52
N ARG A 424 -4.01 -33.37 -33.33
CA ARG A 424 -4.33 -34.27 -32.21
C ARG A 424 -5.54 -35.15 -32.51
N GLN A 425 -6.60 -34.60 -33.09
CA GLN A 425 -7.79 -35.36 -33.49
C GLN A 425 -7.44 -36.38 -34.58
N TYR A 426 -6.61 -36.01 -35.55
CA TYR A 426 -6.14 -36.90 -36.60
C TYR A 426 -5.23 -38.00 -36.03
N ALA A 427 -4.26 -37.67 -35.17
CA ALA A 427 -3.39 -38.63 -34.52
C ALA A 427 -4.18 -39.60 -33.63
N TRP A 428 -5.21 -39.10 -32.94
CA TRP A 428 -6.13 -39.93 -32.17
C TRP A 428 -6.94 -40.88 -33.06
N ALA A 429 -7.46 -40.40 -34.19
CA ALA A 429 -8.16 -41.25 -35.16
C ALA A 429 -7.25 -42.34 -35.74
N GLN A 430 -5.99 -42.00 -36.06
CA GLN A 430 -4.98 -42.96 -36.53
C GLN A 430 -4.61 -43.98 -35.45
N TYR A 431 -4.42 -43.54 -34.20
CA TYR A 431 -4.21 -44.43 -33.06
C TYR A 431 -5.39 -45.40 -32.89
N MET A 432 -6.62 -44.92 -32.93
CA MET A 432 -7.82 -45.75 -32.84
C MET A 432 -7.95 -46.74 -34.00
N ALA A 433 -7.59 -46.33 -35.22
CA ALA A 433 -7.59 -47.21 -36.40
C ALA A 433 -6.49 -48.30 -36.30
N ALA A 434 -5.28 -47.93 -35.88
CA ALA A 434 -4.18 -48.87 -35.66
C ALA A 434 -4.48 -49.84 -34.50
N TRP A 435 -5.08 -49.34 -33.42
CA TRP A 435 -5.57 -50.16 -32.32
C TRP A 435 -6.65 -51.14 -32.81
N GLN A 436 -7.62 -50.69 -33.62
CA GLN A 436 -8.60 -51.58 -34.25
C GLN A 436 -7.93 -52.61 -35.17
N GLN A 437 -6.92 -52.29 -35.96
CA GLN A 437 -6.26 -53.30 -36.80
C GLN A 437 -5.44 -54.30 -35.99
N ALA A 438 -4.68 -53.82 -35.01
CA ALA A 438 -3.78 -54.62 -34.18
C ALA A 438 -4.54 -55.48 -33.15
N PHE A 439 -5.72 -55.04 -32.70
CA PHE A 439 -6.49 -55.73 -31.68
C PHE A 439 -7.87 -56.20 -32.15
N ALA A 440 -8.50 -55.65 -33.19
CA ALA A 440 -9.76 -56.24 -33.71
C ALA A 440 -9.53 -57.50 -34.55
N GLN A 441 -8.36 -57.67 -35.20
CA GLN A 441 -8.03 -58.92 -35.91
C GLN A 441 -7.67 -60.05 -34.91
N PRO A 442 -6.80 -59.80 -33.90
CA PRO A 442 -6.85 -60.23 -32.51
C PRO A 442 -8.06 -60.99 -31.99
N TYR A 443 -9.11 -60.20 -31.88
CA TYR A 443 -10.33 -60.55 -31.16
C TYR A 443 -11.40 -61.13 -32.08
N ALA A 444 -11.22 -61.10 -33.40
CA ALA A 444 -12.09 -61.83 -34.33
C ALA A 444 -11.87 -63.35 -34.26
N HIS A 445 -10.65 -63.82 -33.94
CA HIS A 445 -10.36 -65.23 -33.68
C HIS A 445 -10.49 -65.61 -32.19
N TRP A 446 -10.43 -64.63 -31.29
CA TRP A 446 -10.91 -64.74 -29.90
C TRP A 446 -12.36 -64.29 -29.73
N GLN A 447 -13.22 -64.64 -30.70
CA GLN A 447 -14.59 -65.02 -30.36
C GLN A 447 -14.64 -66.54 -30.16
N PRO A 448 -14.22 -67.08 -28.98
CA PRO A 448 -14.96 -68.23 -28.50
C PRO A 448 -16.37 -67.68 -28.29
N GLN A 449 -17.28 -68.17 -29.14
CA GLN A 449 -18.73 -68.27 -28.90
C GLN A 449 -19.14 -67.68 -27.55
N ALA A 450 -20.01 -66.67 -27.57
CA ALA A 450 -20.64 -66.01 -26.43
C ALA A 450 -21.27 -66.98 -25.39
N ARG A 451 -20.44 -67.77 -24.71
CA ARG A 451 -20.87 -68.82 -23.79
C ARG A 451 -20.03 -68.93 -22.52
N TYR A 452 -18.82 -68.38 -22.42
CA TYR A 452 -18.09 -68.37 -21.15
C TYR A 452 -17.12 -67.18 -21.02
N MET A 453 -17.63 -65.96 -20.82
CA MET A 453 -16.83 -64.93 -20.13
C MET A 453 -16.92 -65.20 -18.63
N SER A 454 -15.78 -65.24 -17.94
CA SER A 454 -15.82 -65.28 -16.47
C SER A 454 -16.39 -63.95 -15.93
N PRO A 455 -17.09 -63.94 -14.80
CA PRO A 455 -17.65 -62.72 -14.21
C PRO A 455 -16.61 -61.60 -14.07
N ALA A 456 -15.38 -61.94 -13.70
CA ALA A 456 -14.27 -60.99 -13.55
C ALA A 456 -13.86 -60.31 -14.87
N GLN A 457 -13.93 -61.03 -16.00
CA GLN A 457 -13.61 -60.46 -17.31
C GLN A 457 -14.73 -59.56 -17.83
N ALA A 458 -16.00 -59.94 -17.61
CA ALA A 458 -17.14 -59.10 -17.95
C ALA A 458 -17.13 -57.80 -17.12
N GLU A 459 -16.77 -57.90 -15.84
CA GLU A 459 -16.67 -56.76 -14.94
C GLU A 459 -15.50 -55.83 -15.30
N TRP A 460 -14.35 -56.40 -15.72
CA TRP A 460 -13.22 -55.61 -16.21
C TRP A 460 -13.57 -54.84 -17.49
N GLN A 461 -14.21 -55.49 -18.46
CA GLN A 461 -14.64 -54.87 -19.71
C GLN A 461 -15.65 -53.74 -19.44
N ALA A 462 -16.65 -53.99 -18.59
CA ALA A 462 -17.65 -52.99 -18.22
C ALA A 462 -17.04 -51.77 -17.51
N ARG A 463 -16.00 -51.95 -16.69
CA ARG A 463 -15.26 -50.84 -16.08
C ARG A 463 -14.52 -49.99 -17.11
N GLN A 464 -13.90 -50.63 -18.10
CA GLN A 464 -13.19 -49.91 -19.17
C GLN A 464 -14.16 -49.10 -20.05
N ASP A 465 -15.31 -49.67 -20.41
CA ASP A 465 -16.34 -48.94 -21.16
C ASP A 465 -16.95 -47.79 -20.33
N ALA A 466 -17.18 -48.00 -19.03
CA ALA A 466 -17.68 -46.96 -18.14
C ALA A 466 -16.68 -45.81 -17.94
N GLU A 467 -15.38 -46.10 -17.83
CA GLU A 467 -14.32 -45.08 -17.76
C GLU A 467 -14.23 -44.27 -19.06
N ARG A 468 -14.32 -44.93 -20.22
CA ARG A 468 -14.37 -44.27 -21.53
C ARG A 468 -15.57 -43.33 -21.62
N ASP A 469 -16.76 -43.80 -21.26
CA ASP A 469 -18.00 -43.01 -21.38
C ASP A 469 -18.07 -41.90 -20.33
N ALA A 470 -17.44 -42.08 -19.16
CA ALA A 470 -17.30 -41.03 -18.15
C ALA A 470 -16.29 -39.94 -18.57
N TYR A 471 -15.19 -40.33 -19.23
CA TYR A 471 -14.22 -39.39 -19.80
C TYR A 471 -14.86 -38.56 -20.92
N VAL A 472 -15.58 -39.20 -21.84
CA VAL A 472 -16.31 -38.53 -22.93
C VAL A 472 -17.37 -37.57 -22.39
N ARG A 473 -18.13 -37.95 -21.35
CA ARG A 473 -19.09 -37.06 -20.69
C ARG A 473 -18.44 -35.88 -20.00
N ARG A 474 -17.38 -36.08 -19.21
CA ARG A 474 -16.62 -34.96 -18.59
C ARG A 474 -16.07 -34.01 -19.63
N TYR A 475 -15.61 -34.53 -20.75
CA TYR A 475 -15.07 -33.75 -21.87
C TYR A 475 -16.18 -32.94 -22.57
N ALA A 476 -17.37 -33.53 -22.79
CA ALA A 476 -18.51 -32.83 -23.36
C ALA A 476 -19.11 -31.76 -22.42
N GLU A 477 -19.19 -32.05 -21.13
CA GLU A 477 -19.73 -31.15 -20.10
C GLU A 477 -18.81 -29.95 -19.80
N THR A 478 -17.50 -30.07 -20.04
CA THR A 478 -16.56 -28.94 -19.93
C THR A 478 -16.51 -28.05 -21.18
N LEU A 479 -17.08 -28.50 -22.31
CA LEU A 479 -17.07 -27.79 -23.60
C LEU A 479 -18.43 -27.26 -24.07
N HIS A 480 -19.56 -27.64 -23.45
CA HIS A 480 -20.87 -27.02 -23.71
C HIS A 480 -21.32 -26.19 -22.50
N PRO A 481 -21.10 -24.87 -22.55
CA PRO A 481 -22.21 -24.03 -23.00
C PRO A 481 -21.94 -23.37 -24.37
N GLN A 482 -22.70 -23.85 -25.35
CA GLN A 482 -23.27 -23.11 -26.48
C GLN A 482 -22.32 -22.68 -27.61
N LEU A 483 -21.92 -23.63 -28.47
CA LEU A 483 -21.43 -23.39 -29.84
C LEU A 483 -22.23 -24.16 -30.92
N ASP A 484 -23.50 -24.48 -30.66
CA ASP A 484 -24.40 -24.95 -31.72
C ASP A 484 -25.30 -23.79 -32.17
N GLY A 485 -24.89 -23.15 -33.27
CA GLY A 485 -25.62 -22.08 -33.95
C GLY A 485 -24.66 -21.24 -34.79
N ASP A 486 -24.79 -21.34 -36.12
CA ASP A 486 -24.10 -20.59 -37.16
C ASP A 486 -22.70 -21.07 -37.59
N SER A 487 -22.65 -22.30 -38.11
CA SER A 487 -21.70 -22.72 -39.16
C SER A 487 -22.11 -22.25 -40.56
N GLN A 488 -22.91 -21.19 -40.69
CA GLN A 488 -23.33 -20.64 -41.98
C GLN A 488 -23.16 -19.13 -42.07
N ASN A 489 -21.92 -18.61 -42.08
CA ASN A 489 -21.58 -17.45 -42.90
C ASN A 489 -20.08 -17.16 -42.92
N THR A 490 -19.32 -17.88 -43.75
CA THR A 490 -18.03 -17.37 -44.27
C THR A 490 -17.93 -17.63 -45.75
N SER A 491 -18.75 -16.91 -46.51
CA SER A 491 -18.44 -16.47 -47.86
C SER A 491 -19.30 -15.24 -48.13
N HIS A 492 -18.76 -14.04 -47.87
CA HIS A 492 -18.92 -12.77 -48.60
C HIS A 492 -18.36 -11.60 -47.80
#